data_AF-A0A514EI66-F1
#
_entry.id   AF-A0A514EI66-F1
#
_cell.length_a   1.000
_cell.length_b   1.000
_cell.length_c   1.000
_cell.angle_alpha   90.00
_cell.angle_beta   90.00
_cell.angle_gamma   90.00
#
_symmetry.space_group_name_H-M   'P 1'
#
loop_
_entity.id
_entity.type
_entity.pdbx_description
1 polymer ?
#
loop_
_entity_poly.entity_id
_entity_poly.type
_entity_poly.pdbx_seq_one_letter_code
_entity_poly.pdbx_strand_id
1 'polypeptide(L)'
;MKEDLYEAVALCTSLGLLTRIVSNGSWGKTERSANHVASKLAASRLSELNISTGKDHQEFVSQDCVINAAQAVTGCMIPTLITVEADEEKNRHYRHLASDPRVQKLLREGFLRIQSNSWMPFHNDADERGQEIDHESLRNGCDQIFSNVVVTPHDNLSACCGLTLEHIPEMRLGRCDGSNMDALYYSQSQDFLKFWIHTDGPYAIIESVLGKESAKILDGVVHICQACAILHKDDEVKRAVLSRYQQLAPEVMTRFYLKRALEVSSKKISPTLNKEEETT
;
A
#
# COMPACT_ATOMS: atom_id res chain seq x y z
N MET A 1 -20.92 -2.99 -6.53
CA MET A 1 -20.59 -3.14 -5.10
C MET A 1 -21.74 -3.84 -4.41
N LYS A 2 -21.44 -4.72 -3.46
CA LYS A 2 -22.43 -5.50 -2.71
C LYS A 2 -22.90 -4.73 -1.48
N GLU A 3 -24.04 -5.11 -0.90
CA GLU A 3 -24.64 -4.39 0.23
C GLU A 3 -23.85 -4.54 1.54
N ASP A 4 -23.28 -5.73 1.77
CA ASP A 4 -22.40 -6.04 2.91
C ASP A 4 -21.23 -5.05 3.06
N LEU A 5 -20.69 -4.54 1.96
CA LEU A 5 -19.65 -3.51 1.96
C LEU A 5 -20.14 -2.21 2.63
N TYR A 6 -21.34 -1.73 2.29
CA TYR A 6 -21.85 -0.49 2.87
C TYR A 6 -22.17 -0.65 4.35
N GLU A 7 -22.70 -1.82 4.74
CA GLU A 7 -22.94 -2.19 6.14
C GLU A 7 -21.63 -2.21 6.95
N ALA A 8 -20.56 -2.79 6.39
CA ALA A 8 -19.24 -2.81 7.03
C ALA A 8 -18.67 -1.39 7.20
N VAL A 9 -18.80 -0.52 6.20
CA VAL A 9 -18.35 0.89 6.29
C VAL A 9 -19.14 1.66 7.35
N ALA A 10 -20.47 1.46 7.40
CA ALA A 10 -21.32 2.08 8.41
C ALA A 10 -20.96 1.60 9.83
N LEU A 11 -20.66 0.31 10.00
CA LEU A 11 -20.19 -0.26 11.27
C LEU A 11 -18.83 0.34 11.68
N CYS A 12 -17.85 0.39 10.79
CA CYS A 12 -16.56 1.03 11.11
C CYS A 12 -16.75 2.49 11.51
N THR A 13 -17.63 3.22 10.84
CA THR A 13 -17.93 4.61 11.19
C THR A 13 -18.59 4.73 12.55
N SER A 14 -19.51 3.84 12.91
CA SER A 14 -20.16 3.86 14.24
C SER A 14 -19.17 3.56 15.37
N LEU A 15 -18.08 2.86 15.06
CA LEU A 15 -16.93 2.62 15.94
C LEU A 15 -15.90 3.76 15.95
N GLY A 16 -16.13 4.85 15.21
CA GLY A 16 -15.22 5.99 15.12
C GLY A 16 -13.98 5.74 14.26
N LEU A 17 -13.99 4.69 13.43
CA LEU A 17 -12.88 4.36 12.53
C LEU A 17 -13.02 5.09 11.19
N LEU A 18 -11.88 5.53 10.65
CA LEU A 18 -11.82 6.04 9.29
C LEU A 18 -11.81 4.88 8.30
N THR A 19 -12.53 5.05 7.19
CA THR A 19 -12.67 4.02 6.16
C THR A 19 -12.20 4.52 4.81
N ARG A 20 -11.39 3.70 4.12
CA ARG A 20 -10.99 3.91 2.73
C ARG A 20 -11.36 2.69 1.92
N ILE A 21 -12.00 2.89 0.77
CA ILE A 21 -12.22 1.84 -0.23
C ILE A 21 -11.24 2.06 -1.38
N VAL A 22 -10.59 0.99 -1.84
CA VAL A 22 -9.87 0.95 -3.12
C VAL A 22 -10.75 0.27 -4.17
N SER A 23 -10.95 0.90 -5.33
CA SER A 23 -11.81 0.37 -6.41
C SER A 23 -11.27 0.75 -7.79
N ASN A 24 -11.48 -0.07 -8.82
CA ASN A 24 -11.13 0.29 -10.20
C ASN A 24 -12.14 1.25 -10.87
N GLY A 25 -13.21 1.66 -10.18
CA GLY A 25 -14.22 2.58 -10.72
C GLY A 25 -15.15 1.99 -11.79
N SER A 26 -15.16 0.67 -12.02
CA SER A 26 -15.96 -0.01 -13.05
C SER A 26 -17.48 0.21 -12.96
N TRP A 27 -17.99 0.70 -11.84
CA TRP A 27 -19.39 1.06 -11.62
C TRP A 27 -19.75 2.46 -12.16
N GLY A 28 -18.76 3.26 -12.57
CA GLY A 28 -18.92 4.59 -13.17
C GLY A 28 -19.31 4.60 -14.65
N LYS A 29 -19.82 3.50 -15.22
CA LYS A 29 -20.17 3.37 -16.65
C LYS A 29 -21.06 4.49 -17.17
N THR A 30 -21.93 5.01 -16.32
CA THR A 30 -22.81 6.15 -16.59
C THR A 30 -22.86 7.05 -15.38
N GLU A 31 -23.18 8.33 -15.55
CA GLU A 31 -23.43 9.24 -14.42
C GLU A 31 -24.50 8.69 -13.47
N ARG A 32 -25.56 8.08 -14.00
CA ARG A 32 -26.63 7.48 -13.20
C ARG A 32 -26.11 6.37 -12.29
N SER A 33 -25.31 5.44 -12.82
CA SER A 33 -24.76 4.34 -12.03
C SER A 33 -23.70 4.84 -11.02
N ALA A 34 -22.91 5.85 -11.41
CA ALA A 34 -21.95 6.50 -10.53
C ALA A 34 -22.63 7.16 -9.33
N ASN A 35 -23.65 8.00 -9.58
CA ASN A 35 -24.41 8.69 -8.55
C ASN A 35 -25.15 7.73 -7.61
N HIS A 36 -25.65 6.60 -8.13
CA HIS A 36 -26.29 5.57 -7.30
C HIS A 36 -25.31 4.93 -6.31
N VAL A 37 -24.07 4.67 -6.71
CA VAL A 37 -23.05 4.12 -5.80
C VAL A 37 -22.55 5.20 -4.85
N ALA A 38 -22.28 6.42 -5.35
CA ALA A 38 -21.83 7.53 -4.52
C ALA A 38 -22.81 7.86 -3.39
N SER A 39 -24.12 7.84 -3.67
CA SER A 39 -25.15 8.08 -2.63
C SER A 39 -25.14 7.00 -1.55
N LYS A 40 -24.90 5.73 -1.90
CA LYS A 40 -24.75 4.65 -0.92
C LYS A 40 -23.48 4.80 -0.09
N LEU A 41 -22.36 5.16 -0.70
CA LEU A 41 -21.09 5.43 0.01
C LEU A 41 -21.22 6.62 0.98
N ALA A 42 -21.94 7.66 0.57
CA ALA A 42 -22.24 8.80 1.42
C ALA A 42 -23.17 8.42 2.59
N ALA A 43 -24.22 7.63 2.31
CA ALA A 43 -25.13 7.14 3.35
C ALA A 43 -24.41 6.24 4.37
N SER A 44 -23.42 5.45 3.95
CA SER A 44 -22.57 4.67 4.85
C SER A 44 -21.47 5.49 5.53
N ARG A 45 -21.31 6.77 5.19
CA ARG A 45 -20.30 7.70 5.73
C ARG A 45 -18.85 7.30 5.46
N LEU A 46 -18.57 6.83 4.23
CA LEU A 46 -17.20 6.56 3.78
C LEU A 46 -16.29 7.79 4.00
N SER A 47 -15.08 7.57 4.54
CA SER A 47 -14.14 8.67 4.80
C SER A 47 -13.32 9.07 3.56
N GLU A 48 -12.92 8.10 2.73
CA GLU A 48 -12.19 8.37 1.49
C GLU A 48 -12.42 7.27 0.44
N LEU A 49 -12.43 7.65 -0.84
CA LEU A 49 -12.36 6.70 -1.95
C LEU A 49 -11.01 6.82 -2.67
N ASN A 50 -10.35 5.68 -2.91
CA ASN A 50 -9.20 5.58 -3.81
C ASN A 50 -9.60 4.80 -5.08
N ILE A 51 -9.51 5.45 -6.23
CA ILE A 51 -9.80 4.84 -7.52
C ILE A 51 -8.48 4.47 -8.21
N SER A 52 -8.26 3.19 -8.49
CA SER A 52 -7.09 2.74 -9.24
C SER A 52 -7.37 2.72 -10.75
N THR A 53 -6.43 3.26 -11.53
CA THR A 53 -6.45 3.26 -13.00
C THR A 53 -5.03 3.20 -13.54
N GLY A 54 -4.82 3.11 -14.85
CA GLY A 54 -3.51 2.91 -15.46
C GLY A 54 -3.59 2.10 -16.76
N LYS A 55 -2.43 1.76 -17.33
CA LYS A 55 -2.31 0.99 -18.58
C LYS A 55 -3.16 -0.30 -18.50
N ASP A 56 -3.00 -1.08 -17.44
CA ASP A 56 -3.64 -2.40 -17.31
C ASP A 56 -5.13 -2.28 -16.98
N HIS A 57 -5.46 -1.34 -16.09
CA HIS A 57 -6.85 -1.09 -15.73
C HIS A 57 -7.68 -0.57 -16.91
N GLN A 58 -7.10 0.25 -17.79
CA GLN A 58 -7.79 0.87 -18.92
C GLN A 58 -8.18 -0.12 -20.03
N GLU A 59 -7.62 -1.33 -20.04
CA GLU A 59 -8.09 -2.41 -20.91
C GLU A 59 -9.53 -2.84 -20.56
N PHE A 60 -9.92 -2.72 -19.29
CA PHE A 60 -11.21 -3.20 -18.78
C PHE A 60 -12.16 -2.08 -18.33
N VAL A 61 -11.61 -0.94 -17.89
CA VAL A 61 -12.38 0.19 -17.36
C VAL A 61 -11.93 1.48 -18.02
N SER A 62 -12.80 2.09 -18.82
CA SER A 62 -12.47 3.32 -19.53
C SER A 62 -12.17 4.48 -18.57
N GLN A 63 -11.36 5.44 -19.04
CA GLN A 63 -11.08 6.66 -18.29
C GLN A 63 -12.36 7.43 -17.94
N ASP A 64 -13.37 7.43 -18.81
CA ASP A 64 -14.67 8.04 -18.52
C ASP A 64 -15.38 7.39 -17.34
N CYS A 65 -15.25 6.07 -17.15
CA CYS A 65 -15.82 5.41 -15.97
C CYS A 65 -15.18 5.95 -14.68
N VAL A 66 -13.86 6.11 -14.69
CA VAL A 66 -13.09 6.65 -13.56
C VAL A 66 -13.50 8.10 -13.27
N ILE A 67 -13.63 8.93 -14.31
CA ILE A 67 -14.03 10.34 -14.17
C ILE A 67 -15.46 10.45 -13.63
N ASN A 68 -16.42 9.70 -14.17
CA ASN A 68 -17.80 9.69 -13.69
C ASN A 68 -17.88 9.27 -12.21
N ALA A 69 -17.12 8.24 -11.83
CA ALA A 69 -17.04 7.79 -10.44
C ALA A 69 -16.48 8.88 -9.52
N ALA A 70 -15.37 9.52 -9.91
CA ALA A 70 -14.76 10.60 -9.16
C ALA A 70 -15.70 11.82 -9.02
N GLN A 71 -16.37 12.22 -10.10
CA GLN A 71 -17.34 13.33 -10.09
C GLN A 71 -18.51 13.05 -9.14
N ALA A 72 -19.08 11.84 -9.19
CA ALA A 72 -20.21 11.47 -8.34
C ALA A 72 -19.82 11.48 -6.85
N VAL A 73 -18.65 10.94 -6.50
CA VAL A 73 -18.22 10.78 -5.10
C VAL A 73 -17.77 12.10 -4.49
N THR A 74 -17.01 12.90 -5.25
CA THR A 74 -16.65 14.28 -4.82
C THR A 74 -17.88 15.17 -4.70
N GLY A 75 -18.89 14.99 -5.54
CA GLY A 75 -20.20 15.66 -5.41
C GLY A 75 -20.96 15.32 -4.12
N CYS A 76 -20.63 14.19 -3.47
CA CYS A 76 -21.12 13.82 -2.14
C CYS A 76 -20.17 14.27 -1.00
N MET A 77 -19.20 15.15 -1.28
CA MET A 77 -18.23 15.66 -0.31
C MET A 77 -17.31 14.58 0.30
N ILE A 78 -17.12 13.47 -0.42
CA ILE A 78 -16.18 12.42 -0.01
C ILE A 78 -14.83 12.71 -0.69
N PRO A 79 -13.74 12.92 0.09
CA PRO A 79 -12.40 13.02 -0.45
C PRO A 79 -12.06 11.83 -1.34
N THR A 80 -11.55 12.11 -2.53
CA THR A 80 -11.27 11.10 -3.55
C THR A 80 -9.82 11.21 -4.01
N LEU A 81 -9.14 10.07 -4.08
CA LEU A 81 -7.82 9.91 -4.66
C LEU A 81 -7.95 9.08 -5.94
N ILE A 82 -7.32 9.50 -7.03
CA ILE A 82 -7.09 8.63 -8.18
C ILE A 82 -5.62 8.23 -8.18
N THR A 83 -5.35 6.93 -8.07
CA THR A 83 -4.01 6.36 -8.19
C THR A 83 -3.85 5.83 -9.61
N VAL A 84 -2.89 6.37 -10.34
CA VAL A 84 -2.55 5.95 -11.70
C VAL A 84 -1.29 5.09 -11.65
N GLU A 85 -1.35 3.88 -12.21
CA GLU A 85 -0.17 3.04 -12.38
C GLU A 85 0.87 3.75 -13.24
N ALA A 86 2.12 3.75 -12.78
CA ALA A 86 3.23 4.25 -13.57
C ALA A 86 3.35 3.46 -14.89
N ASP A 87 3.42 4.20 -15.99
CA ASP A 87 3.56 3.67 -17.35
C ASP A 87 4.92 4.09 -17.96
N GLU A 88 5.33 3.37 -19.01
CA GLU A 88 6.63 3.52 -19.69
C GLU A 88 6.86 4.92 -20.29
N GLU A 89 5.80 5.61 -20.71
CA GLU A 89 5.92 6.81 -21.53
C GLU A 89 5.62 8.07 -20.72
N LYS A 90 6.56 8.45 -19.85
CA LYS A 90 6.50 9.70 -19.07
C LYS A 90 5.19 9.86 -18.28
N ASN A 91 4.57 8.76 -17.83
CA ASN A 91 3.24 8.74 -17.19
C ASN A 91 2.14 9.32 -18.10
N ARG A 92 2.00 8.78 -19.32
CA ARG A 92 1.02 9.24 -20.31
C ARG A 92 -0.41 9.17 -19.78
N HIS A 93 -0.81 8.07 -19.15
CA HIS A 93 -2.17 7.91 -18.61
C HIS A 93 -2.44 8.93 -17.50
N TYR A 94 -1.45 9.18 -16.64
CA TYR A 94 -1.55 10.22 -15.62
C TYR A 94 -1.75 11.59 -16.25
N ARG A 95 -0.94 11.96 -17.24
CA ARG A 95 -1.05 13.28 -17.90
C ARG A 95 -2.35 13.44 -18.66
N HIS A 96 -2.81 12.38 -19.33
CA HIS A 96 -4.06 12.40 -20.06
C HIS A 96 -5.27 12.58 -19.12
N LEU A 97 -5.28 11.87 -17.99
CA LEU A 97 -6.29 12.07 -16.97
C LEU A 97 -6.21 13.47 -16.35
N ALA A 98 -5.00 13.91 -15.98
CA ALA A 98 -4.77 15.19 -15.35
C ALA A 98 -5.09 16.36 -16.29
N SER A 99 -5.04 16.20 -17.62
CA SER A 99 -5.40 17.26 -18.57
C SER A 99 -6.89 17.32 -18.91
N ASP A 100 -7.70 16.34 -18.47
CA ASP A 100 -9.15 16.35 -18.71
C ASP A 100 -9.82 17.56 -18.00
N PRO A 101 -10.59 18.39 -18.71
CA PRO A 101 -11.24 19.57 -18.11
C PRO A 101 -12.14 19.26 -16.91
N ARG A 102 -12.80 18.09 -16.90
CA ARG A 102 -13.66 17.64 -15.79
C ARG A 102 -12.81 17.36 -14.56
N VAL A 103 -11.67 16.69 -14.74
CA VAL A 103 -10.71 16.37 -13.68
C VAL A 103 -10.07 17.64 -13.13
N GLN A 104 -9.62 18.55 -14.01
CA GLN A 104 -9.06 19.84 -13.62
C GLN A 104 -10.02 20.68 -12.78
N LYS A 105 -11.32 20.62 -13.08
CA LYS A 105 -12.34 21.26 -12.25
C LYS A 105 -12.36 20.66 -10.83
N LEU A 106 -12.43 19.34 -10.71
CA LEU A 106 -12.46 18.64 -9.42
C LEU A 106 -11.20 18.88 -8.59
N LEU A 107 -10.03 18.93 -9.23
CA LEU A 107 -8.75 19.25 -8.56
C LEU A 107 -8.78 20.65 -7.92
N ARG A 108 -9.35 21.65 -8.62
CA ARG A 108 -9.49 23.01 -8.09
C ARG A 108 -10.50 23.10 -6.94
N GLU A 109 -11.53 22.27 -6.93
CA GLU A 109 -12.53 22.19 -5.87
C GLU A 109 -11.97 21.52 -4.59
N GLY A 110 -10.82 20.86 -4.66
CA GLY A 110 -10.06 20.37 -3.51
C GLY A 110 -10.47 19.01 -2.97
N PHE A 111 -11.56 18.43 -3.47
CA PHE A 111 -12.02 17.09 -3.07
C PHE A 111 -11.37 15.95 -3.86
N LEU A 112 -10.62 16.26 -4.92
CA LEU A 112 -9.90 15.28 -5.72
C LEU A 112 -8.38 15.49 -5.61
N ARG A 113 -7.65 14.38 -5.45
CA ARG A 113 -6.21 14.30 -5.66
C ARG A 113 -5.88 13.22 -6.67
N ILE A 114 -4.77 13.37 -7.39
CA ILE A 114 -4.24 12.35 -8.30
C ILE A 114 -2.80 12.09 -7.89
N GLN A 115 -2.40 10.82 -7.91
CA GLN A 115 -1.02 10.40 -7.70
C GLN A 115 -0.64 9.33 -8.73
N SER A 116 0.66 9.16 -8.94
CA SER A 116 1.20 8.00 -9.65
C SER A 116 1.85 7.05 -8.64
N ASN A 117 1.66 5.73 -8.80
CA ASN A 117 2.35 4.73 -7.99
C ASN A 117 3.26 3.85 -8.86
N SER A 118 4.34 3.35 -8.25
CA SER A 118 5.20 2.36 -8.90
C SER A 118 4.40 1.10 -9.22
N TRP A 119 4.57 0.58 -10.42
CA TRP A 119 4.02 -0.69 -10.85
C TRP A 119 5.11 -1.76 -10.80
N MET A 120 4.72 -3.00 -10.52
CA MET A 120 5.66 -4.10 -10.31
C MET A 120 5.25 -5.30 -11.18
N PRO A 121 6.18 -5.92 -11.93
CA PRO A 121 5.88 -7.13 -12.66
C PRO A 121 5.62 -8.30 -11.70
N PHE A 122 4.51 -9.00 -11.94
CA PHE A 122 4.12 -10.21 -11.21
C PHE A 122 4.42 -11.52 -11.98
N HIS A 123 4.78 -11.40 -13.26
CA HIS A 123 5.07 -12.51 -14.16
C HIS A 123 6.35 -12.22 -14.96
N ASN A 124 7.06 -13.28 -15.36
CA ASN A 124 8.36 -13.17 -16.05
C ASN A 124 8.24 -12.63 -17.47
N ASP A 125 7.04 -12.61 -18.03
CA ASP A 125 6.67 -12.11 -19.37
C ASP A 125 6.06 -10.70 -19.33
N ALA A 126 6.09 -10.04 -18.18
CA ALA A 126 5.52 -8.72 -18.02
C ALA A 126 6.40 -7.65 -18.69
N ASP A 127 5.80 -6.71 -19.43
CA ASP A 127 6.49 -5.63 -20.12
C ASP A 127 7.41 -4.85 -19.17
N GLU A 128 8.63 -4.54 -19.61
CA GLU A 128 9.54 -3.64 -18.90
C GLU A 128 8.93 -2.24 -18.86
N ARG A 129 8.53 -1.80 -17.65
CA ARG A 129 8.03 -0.43 -17.47
C ARG A 129 9.16 0.53 -17.13
N GLY A 130 9.38 1.52 -17.99
CA GLY A 130 10.33 2.63 -17.81
C GLY A 130 9.97 3.57 -16.66
N GLN A 131 9.97 3.04 -15.43
CA GLN A 131 9.71 3.79 -14.21
C GLN A 131 10.99 4.46 -13.72
N GLU A 132 10.87 5.67 -13.18
CA GLU A 132 11.93 6.25 -12.37
C GLU A 132 12.05 5.46 -11.07
N ILE A 133 13.12 4.69 -10.95
CA ILE A 133 13.42 3.91 -9.75
C ILE A 133 14.19 4.80 -8.79
N ASP A 134 13.59 5.12 -7.66
CA ASP A 134 14.34 5.64 -6.52
C ASP A 134 15.10 4.49 -5.85
N HIS A 135 16.35 4.28 -6.28
CA HIS A 135 17.23 3.25 -5.73
C HIS A 135 17.52 3.43 -4.24
N GLU A 136 17.40 4.64 -3.69
CA GLU A 136 17.54 4.86 -2.24
C GLU A 136 16.31 4.32 -1.51
N SER A 137 15.11 4.56 -2.04
CA SER A 137 13.87 4.01 -1.47
C SER A 137 13.83 2.48 -1.41
N LEU A 138 14.52 1.80 -2.32
CA LEU A 138 14.62 0.33 -2.31
C LEU A 138 15.34 -0.20 -1.07
N ARG A 139 16.22 0.61 -0.47
CA ARG A 139 17.00 0.27 0.73
C ARG A 139 16.32 0.69 2.03
N ASN A 140 15.05 1.13 1.96
CA ASN A 140 14.28 1.45 3.14
C ASN A 140 13.62 0.20 3.74
N GLY A 141 13.51 0.21 5.06
CA GLY A 141 12.69 -0.73 5.82
C GLY A 141 11.22 -0.75 5.39
N CYS A 142 10.57 -1.90 5.49
CA CYS A 142 9.15 -2.03 5.21
C CYS A 142 8.30 -1.69 6.45
N ASP A 143 7.80 -0.46 6.51
CA ASP A 143 6.97 0.00 7.64
C ASP A 143 5.62 -0.73 7.77
N GLN A 144 5.20 -1.50 6.74
CA GLN A 144 3.97 -2.29 6.77
C GLN A 144 4.08 -3.44 7.78
N ILE A 145 5.27 -4.02 7.95
CA ILE A 145 5.52 -5.06 8.94
C ILE A 145 5.36 -4.44 10.34
N PHE A 146 4.62 -5.11 11.21
CA PHE A 146 4.20 -4.65 12.55
C PHE A 146 3.25 -3.44 12.60
N SER A 147 3.00 -2.72 11.51
CA SER A 147 2.09 -1.55 11.55
C SER A 147 0.72 -1.84 10.96
N ASN A 148 0.61 -2.90 10.13
CA ASN A 148 -0.63 -3.26 9.48
C ASN A 148 -1.13 -4.65 9.89
N VAL A 149 -2.45 -4.80 9.78
CA VAL A 149 -3.15 -6.07 9.92
C VAL A 149 -4.01 -6.25 8.69
N VAL A 150 -3.74 -7.30 7.89
CA VAL A 150 -4.51 -7.58 6.67
C VAL A 150 -5.29 -8.86 6.85
N VAL A 151 -6.60 -8.80 6.65
CA VAL A 151 -7.49 -9.97 6.56
C VAL A 151 -7.73 -10.27 5.09
N THR A 152 -7.39 -11.48 4.65
CA THR A 152 -7.57 -11.92 3.26
C THR A 152 -8.98 -12.51 3.05
N PRO A 153 -9.46 -12.63 1.79
CA PRO A 153 -10.74 -13.27 1.48
C PRO A 153 -10.83 -14.76 1.86
N HIS A 154 -9.71 -15.39 2.23
CA HIS A 154 -9.62 -16.78 2.65
C HIS A 154 -9.45 -16.91 4.17
N ASP A 155 -9.97 -15.94 4.92
CA ASP A 155 -9.88 -15.85 6.38
C ASP A 155 -8.44 -15.97 6.90
N ASN A 156 -7.44 -15.41 6.22
CA ASN A 156 -6.07 -15.40 6.75
C ASN A 156 -5.69 -14.01 7.26
N LEU A 157 -4.92 -13.97 8.35
CA LEU A 157 -4.24 -12.77 8.79
C LEU A 157 -2.84 -12.70 8.15
N SER A 158 -2.42 -11.52 7.73
CA SER A 158 -1.12 -11.27 7.08
C SER A 158 -0.37 -10.12 7.71
N ALA A 159 0.96 -10.25 7.77
CA ALA A 159 1.92 -9.24 8.21
C ALA A 159 2.23 -8.17 7.15
N CYS A 160 1.86 -8.41 5.89
CA CYS A 160 2.23 -7.59 4.74
C CYS A 160 1.00 -6.93 4.10
N CYS A 161 1.21 -5.80 3.42
CA CYS A 161 0.20 -5.00 2.72
C CYS A 161 -0.48 -5.72 1.53
N GLY A 162 0.07 -6.84 1.06
CA GLY A 162 -0.65 -7.73 0.14
C GLY A 162 -0.04 -7.90 -1.24
N LEU A 163 0.83 -7.00 -1.72
CA LEU A 163 1.30 -7.02 -3.11
C LEU A 163 1.90 -8.38 -3.51
N THR A 164 2.89 -8.89 -2.76
CA THR A 164 3.51 -10.20 -3.01
C THR A 164 3.05 -11.28 -2.03
N LEU A 165 1.97 -11.04 -1.27
CA LEU A 165 1.54 -11.91 -0.16
C LEU A 165 1.27 -13.34 -0.61
N GLU A 166 0.61 -13.52 -1.77
CA GLU A 166 0.30 -14.85 -2.28
C GLU A 166 1.56 -15.66 -2.63
N HIS A 167 2.69 -14.98 -2.81
CA HIS A 167 3.96 -15.56 -3.19
C HIS A 167 4.92 -15.80 -2.02
N ILE A 168 4.62 -15.31 -0.81
CA ILE A 168 5.50 -15.40 0.37
C ILE A 168 4.70 -15.99 1.54
N PRO A 169 4.69 -17.34 1.70
CA PRO A 169 3.93 -18.00 2.76
C PRO A 169 4.26 -17.49 4.17
N GLU A 170 5.50 -17.08 4.42
CA GLU A 170 5.98 -16.59 5.72
C GLU A 170 5.33 -15.26 6.14
N MET A 171 4.70 -14.53 5.20
CA MET A 171 3.91 -13.34 5.49
C MET A 171 2.48 -13.66 5.95
N ARG A 172 2.02 -14.89 5.78
CA ARG A 172 0.73 -15.37 6.31
C ARG A 172 0.93 -15.79 7.76
N LEU A 173 0.17 -15.16 8.66
CA LEU A 173 0.23 -15.44 10.10
C LEU A 173 -0.62 -16.64 10.49
N GLY A 174 -1.67 -16.91 9.71
CA GLY A 174 -2.53 -18.08 9.86
C GLY A 174 -3.99 -17.74 9.61
N ARG A 175 -4.85 -18.76 9.76
CA ARG A 175 -6.30 -18.60 9.64
C ARG A 175 -6.85 -17.81 10.82
N CYS A 176 -7.55 -16.73 10.51
CA CYS A 176 -8.26 -15.86 11.41
C CYS A 176 -9.71 -16.32 11.57
N ASP A 177 -10.15 -16.57 12.80
CA ASP A 177 -11.56 -16.86 13.13
C ASP A 177 -12.24 -15.69 13.88
N GLY A 178 -11.55 -14.54 13.97
CA GLY A 178 -11.97 -13.36 14.71
C GLY A 178 -11.60 -13.39 16.20
N SER A 179 -11.44 -14.58 16.80
CA SER A 179 -11.07 -14.71 18.22
C SER A 179 -9.55 -14.74 18.45
N ASN A 180 -8.79 -15.09 17.42
CA ASN A 180 -7.34 -15.31 17.49
C ASN A 180 -6.51 -14.19 16.85
N MET A 181 -7.11 -13.06 16.46
CA MET A 181 -6.43 -11.97 15.74
C MET A 181 -5.20 -11.44 16.48
N ASP A 182 -5.32 -11.19 17.79
CA ASP A 182 -4.21 -10.69 18.59
C ASP A 182 -3.05 -11.68 18.64
N ALA A 183 -3.35 -12.96 18.88
CA ALA A 183 -2.34 -14.01 18.93
C ALA A 183 -1.60 -14.14 17.59
N LEU A 184 -2.34 -14.11 16.47
CA LEU A 184 -1.75 -14.12 15.14
C LEU A 184 -0.88 -12.88 14.90
N TYR A 185 -1.38 -11.69 15.22
CA TYR A 185 -0.64 -10.44 15.05
C TYR A 185 0.67 -10.44 15.86
N TYR A 186 0.63 -10.83 17.13
CA TYR A 186 1.82 -10.85 17.98
C TYR A 186 2.79 -12.00 17.66
N SER A 187 2.34 -13.08 17.01
CA SER A 187 3.24 -14.16 16.55
C SER A 187 4.36 -13.65 15.63
N GLN A 188 4.16 -12.50 14.95
CA GLN A 188 5.18 -11.84 14.14
C GLN A 188 6.48 -11.59 14.89
N SER A 189 6.43 -11.33 16.20
CA SER A 189 7.61 -11.05 17.01
C SER A 189 8.50 -12.27 17.27
N GLN A 190 8.07 -13.46 16.82
CA GLN A 190 8.88 -14.69 16.88
C GLN A 190 9.73 -14.87 15.61
N ASP A 191 9.56 -14.02 14.61
CA ASP A 191 10.26 -14.08 13.33
C ASP A 191 11.28 -12.95 13.21
N PHE A 192 12.57 -13.28 13.39
CA PHE A 192 13.66 -12.32 13.26
C PHE A 192 13.71 -11.64 11.89
N LEU A 193 13.39 -12.37 10.81
CA LEU A 193 13.48 -11.81 9.45
C LEU A 193 12.47 -10.68 9.26
N LYS A 194 11.32 -10.72 9.94
CA LYS A 194 10.35 -9.61 9.96
C LYS A 194 10.92 -8.34 10.61
N PHE A 195 11.67 -8.47 11.71
CA PHE A 195 12.39 -7.33 12.30
C PHE A 195 13.44 -6.77 11.34
N TRP A 196 14.16 -7.66 10.65
CA TRP A 196 15.18 -7.23 9.70
C TRP A 196 14.58 -6.51 8.49
N ILE A 197 13.52 -7.07 7.90
CA ILE A 197 12.77 -6.46 6.78
C ILE A 197 12.19 -5.10 7.19
N HIS A 198 11.65 -4.98 8.41
CA HIS A 198 11.16 -3.70 8.91
C HIS A 198 12.28 -2.66 9.09
N THR A 199 13.46 -3.10 9.50
CA THR A 199 14.58 -2.19 9.86
C THR A 199 15.35 -1.73 8.63
N ASP A 200 15.79 -2.68 7.81
CA ASP A 200 16.71 -2.44 6.69
C ASP A 200 16.03 -2.57 5.33
N GLY A 201 14.95 -3.35 5.24
CA GLY A 201 14.31 -3.64 3.97
C GLY A 201 14.99 -4.78 3.22
N PRO A 202 14.23 -5.49 2.37
CA PRO A 202 14.70 -6.73 1.75
C PRO A 202 15.86 -6.52 0.76
N TYR A 203 15.92 -5.37 0.08
CA TYR A 203 17.01 -5.07 -0.86
C TYR A 203 18.35 -4.97 -0.12
N ALA A 204 18.39 -4.16 0.95
CA ALA A 204 19.59 -3.97 1.76
C ALA A 204 20.03 -5.25 2.46
N ILE A 205 19.08 -6.10 2.88
CA ILE A 205 19.39 -7.43 3.43
C ILE A 205 20.18 -8.26 2.41
N ILE A 206 19.69 -8.34 1.16
CA ILE A 206 20.34 -9.12 0.09
C ILE A 206 21.74 -8.58 -0.18
N GLU A 207 21.91 -7.26 -0.29
CA GLU A 207 23.24 -6.63 -0.42
C GLU A 207 24.17 -6.99 0.74
N SER A 208 23.67 -6.96 1.98
CA SER A 208 24.50 -7.20 3.17
C SER A 208 25.03 -8.64 3.26
N VAL A 209 24.24 -9.63 2.81
CA VAL A 209 24.58 -11.05 2.94
C VAL A 209 25.37 -11.59 1.75
N LEU A 210 25.19 -11.03 0.55
CA LEU A 210 25.86 -11.47 -0.68
C LEU A 210 26.99 -10.53 -1.15
N GLY A 211 27.06 -9.29 -0.67
CA GLY A 211 28.06 -8.32 -1.12
C GLY A 211 27.95 -8.07 -2.62
N LYS A 212 29.04 -8.26 -3.38
CA LYS A 212 29.07 -7.96 -4.82
C LYS A 212 28.16 -8.86 -5.66
N GLU A 213 27.88 -10.08 -5.21
CA GLU A 213 27.04 -11.03 -5.95
C GLU A 213 25.56 -10.61 -5.94
N SER A 214 25.15 -9.71 -5.03
CA SER A 214 23.77 -9.20 -4.99
C SER A 214 23.39 -8.47 -6.28
N ALA A 215 24.33 -7.84 -6.98
CA ALA A 215 24.06 -7.03 -8.16
C ALA A 215 23.39 -7.83 -9.29
N LYS A 216 23.73 -9.12 -9.42
CA LYS A 216 23.12 -10.01 -10.40
C LYS A 216 21.70 -10.43 -10.00
N ILE A 217 21.47 -10.65 -8.71
CA ILE A 217 20.18 -11.11 -8.19
C ILE A 217 19.17 -9.96 -8.11
N LEU A 218 19.63 -8.75 -7.82
CA LEU A 218 18.82 -7.54 -7.68
C LEU A 218 18.67 -6.77 -9.00
N ASP A 219 19.19 -7.32 -10.10
CA ASP A 219 19.06 -6.72 -11.42
C ASP A 219 17.57 -6.59 -11.81
N GLY A 220 17.18 -5.43 -12.33
CA GLY A 220 15.79 -5.13 -12.70
C GLY A 220 14.81 -4.98 -11.52
N VAL A 221 15.25 -4.99 -10.26
CA VAL A 221 14.36 -4.75 -9.12
C VAL A 221 13.96 -3.29 -9.05
N VAL A 222 12.66 -3.03 -9.16
CA VAL A 222 12.04 -1.69 -9.17
C VAL A 222 11.23 -1.39 -7.91
N HIS A 223 10.97 -2.40 -7.06
CA HIS A 223 10.18 -2.23 -5.83
C HIS A 223 10.64 -3.16 -4.69
N ILE A 224 10.55 -2.68 -3.44
CA ILE A 224 10.95 -3.46 -2.25
C ILE A 224 10.24 -4.81 -2.14
N CYS A 225 8.98 -4.90 -2.60
CA CYS A 225 8.23 -6.17 -2.54
C CYS A 225 8.81 -7.24 -3.47
N GLN A 226 9.48 -6.87 -4.57
CA GLN A 226 10.20 -7.83 -5.42
C GLN A 226 11.42 -8.36 -4.71
N ALA A 227 12.23 -7.47 -4.13
CA ALA A 227 13.37 -7.87 -3.30
C ALA A 227 12.90 -8.77 -2.14
N CYS A 228 11.73 -8.50 -1.55
CA CYS A 228 11.15 -9.37 -0.53
C CYS A 228 10.83 -10.78 -1.07
N ALA A 229 10.22 -10.87 -2.25
CA ALA A 229 9.95 -12.15 -2.88
C ALA A 229 11.24 -12.92 -3.20
N ILE A 230 12.27 -12.23 -3.69
CA ILE A 230 13.61 -12.79 -3.93
C ILE A 230 14.22 -13.29 -2.62
N LEU A 231 14.21 -12.48 -1.57
CA LEU A 231 14.73 -12.80 -0.24
C LEU A 231 14.16 -14.10 0.33
N HIS A 232 12.88 -14.37 0.07
CA HIS A 232 12.18 -15.57 0.54
C HIS A 232 12.27 -16.77 -0.41
N LYS A 233 12.54 -16.58 -1.71
CA LYS A 233 12.48 -17.66 -2.70
C LYS A 233 13.83 -18.12 -3.19
N ASP A 234 14.78 -17.21 -3.35
CA ASP A 234 16.09 -17.51 -3.94
C ASP A 234 16.95 -18.36 -2.98
N ASP A 235 17.42 -19.51 -3.46
CA ASP A 235 18.16 -20.48 -2.66
C ASP A 235 19.57 -20.01 -2.28
N GLU A 236 20.18 -19.13 -3.06
CA GLU A 236 21.47 -18.53 -2.74
C GLU A 236 21.30 -17.50 -1.62
N VAL A 237 20.31 -16.60 -1.76
CA VAL A 237 20.00 -15.60 -0.74
C VAL A 237 19.63 -16.28 0.58
N LYS A 238 18.73 -17.29 0.57
CA LYS A 238 18.33 -18.01 1.79
C LYS A 238 19.53 -18.62 2.52
N ARG A 239 20.45 -19.27 1.78
CA ARG A 239 21.68 -19.84 2.38
C ARG A 239 22.58 -18.76 2.96
N ALA A 240 22.72 -17.63 2.28
CA ALA A 240 23.52 -16.51 2.76
C ALA A 240 22.92 -15.89 4.04
N VAL A 241 21.60 -15.68 4.07
CA VAL A 241 20.87 -15.23 5.28
C VAL A 241 21.08 -16.21 6.43
N LEU A 242 20.84 -17.52 6.21
CA LEU A 242 20.96 -18.54 7.25
C LEU A 242 22.37 -18.64 7.84
N SER A 243 23.41 -18.42 7.04
CA SER A 243 24.80 -18.47 7.51
C SER A 243 25.25 -17.23 8.28
N ARG A 244 24.56 -16.08 8.13
CA ARG A 244 25.01 -14.79 8.65
C ARG A 244 24.07 -14.14 9.67
N TYR A 245 22.79 -14.50 9.71
CA TYR A 245 21.78 -13.76 10.49
C TYR A 245 22.11 -13.67 11.99
N GLN A 246 22.69 -14.71 12.59
CA GLN A 246 23.02 -14.72 14.02
C GLN A 246 24.03 -13.64 14.40
N GLN A 247 24.97 -13.33 13.49
CA GLN A 247 25.98 -12.30 13.70
C GLN A 247 25.39 -10.90 13.57
N LEU A 248 24.40 -10.74 12.68
CA LEU A 248 23.76 -9.45 12.37
C LEU A 248 22.58 -9.13 13.30
N ALA A 249 21.98 -10.15 13.93
CA ALA A 249 20.78 -10.00 14.74
C ALA A 249 20.91 -8.99 15.89
N PRO A 250 21.98 -8.96 16.70
CA PRO A 250 22.11 -7.98 17.78
C PRO A 250 22.07 -6.54 17.27
N GLU A 251 22.76 -6.26 16.15
CA GLU A 251 22.82 -4.93 15.55
C GLU A 251 21.45 -4.52 14.98
N VAL A 252 20.80 -5.41 14.22
CA VAL A 252 19.46 -5.18 13.66
C VAL A 252 18.44 -4.91 14.76
N MET A 253 18.42 -5.74 15.81
CA MET A 253 17.49 -5.55 16.93
C MET A 253 17.74 -4.25 17.67
N THR A 254 19.00 -3.85 17.86
CA THR A 254 19.35 -2.57 18.48
C THR A 254 18.81 -1.40 17.66
N ARG A 255 19.03 -1.41 16.34
CA ARG A 255 18.52 -0.35 15.44
C ARG A 255 16.99 -0.31 15.43
N PHE A 256 16.33 -1.47 15.39
CA PHE A 256 14.87 -1.57 15.48
C PHE A 256 14.31 -0.90 16.75
N TYR A 257 14.81 -1.27 17.93
CA TYR A 257 14.31 -0.73 19.19
C TYR A 257 14.63 0.75 19.36
N LEU A 258 15.78 1.21 18.85
CA LEU A 258 16.13 2.64 18.85
C LEU A 258 15.17 3.44 17.95
N LYS A 259 14.89 2.97 16.73
CA LYS A 259 13.92 3.59 15.82
C LYS A 259 12.54 3.69 16.48
N ARG A 260 12.06 2.60 17.08
CA ARG A 260 10.78 2.57 17.84
C ARG A 260 10.74 3.54 19.01
N ALA A 261 11.81 3.65 19.79
CA ALA A 261 11.88 4.58 20.91
C ALA A 261 11.81 6.06 20.46
N LEU A 262 12.47 6.38 19.34
CA LEU A 262 12.44 7.71 18.74
C LEU A 262 11.04 8.04 18.19
N GLU A 263 10.38 7.11 17.50
CA GLU A 263 9.01 7.29 16.99
C GLU A 263 8.01 7.60 18.11
N VAL A 264 8.08 6.88 19.23
CA VAL A 264 7.22 7.10 20.40
C VAL A 264 7.49 8.48 21.02
N SER A 265 8.76 8.89 21.07
CA SER A 265 9.15 10.19 21.62
C SER A 265 8.67 11.34 20.74
N SER A 266 8.81 11.23 19.42
CA SER A 266 8.32 12.23 18.46
C SER A 266 6.80 12.40 18.51
N LYS A 267 6.05 11.31 18.63
CA LYS A 267 4.57 11.37 18.75
C LYS A 267 4.09 12.02 20.05
N LYS A 268 4.89 11.98 21.13
CA LYS A 268 4.57 12.64 22.41
C LYS A 268 4.84 14.15 22.40
N ILE A 269 5.64 14.66 21.47
CA ILE A 269 5.97 16.10 21.35
C ILE A 269 4.95 16.84 20.47
N SER A 270 4.27 16.16 19.55
CA SER A 270 3.28 16.75 18.65
C SER A 270 1.86 17.09 19.19
N PRO A 271 1.40 16.72 20.42
CA PRO A 271 0.04 17.09 20.84
C PRO A 271 -0.12 18.54 21.33
N THR A 272 0.96 19.34 21.47
CA THR A 272 0.91 20.62 22.19
C THR A 272 1.04 21.89 21.33
N LEU A 273 1.12 21.82 20.00
CA LEU A 273 1.34 23.01 19.15
C LEU A 273 0.09 23.61 18.46
N ASN A 274 -1.12 23.08 18.70
CA ASN A 274 -2.36 23.57 18.05
C ASN A 274 -3.42 24.13 19.03
N LYS A 275 -3.02 24.83 20.10
CA LYS A 275 -4.00 25.44 21.03
C LYS A 275 -3.76 26.89 21.45
N GLU A 276 -2.84 27.62 20.83
CA GLU A 276 -2.66 29.05 21.12
C GLU A 276 -2.58 29.86 19.82
N GLU A 277 -3.71 30.01 19.13
CA GLU A 277 -3.90 31.10 18.16
C GLU A 277 -5.41 31.35 17.92
N GLU A 278 -6.18 31.49 19.00
CA GLU A 278 -7.50 32.13 18.99
C GLU A 278 -7.66 32.94 20.28
N THR A 279 -7.02 34.10 20.34
CA THR A 279 -7.47 35.29 21.09
C THR A 279 -6.53 36.45 20.81
N THR A 280 -6.86 37.25 19.79
CA THR A 280 -6.83 38.73 19.80
C THR A 280 -7.50 39.24 18.53
#